data_AF-A0AA96QR56-F1
#
_entry.id   AF-A0AA96QR56-F1
#
_cell.length_a   1.000
_cell.length_b   1.000
_cell.length_c   1.000
_cell.angle_alpha   90.00
_cell.angle_beta   90.00
_cell.angle_gamma   90.00
#
_symmetry.space_group_name_H-M   'P 1'
#
loop_
_entity.id
_entity.type
_entity.pdbx_description
1 polymer ?
#
loop_
_entity_poly.entity_id
_entity_poly.type
_entity_poly.pdbx_seq_one_letter_code
_entity_poly.pdbx_strand_id
1 'polypeptide(L)'
;MNQPIPFADANFKLAVVQELMYNQDLLPRFDLREYAVEQGFTYDDGSVEAVPEALAYFGALEVPGELAGKITGIEMDGGNEIYLEIAPNWDGEDGLFDVDEFADLRHFPNLKSMTLFYTGNEEALEALRARGIEADWL
;
A
#
# COMPACT_ATOMS: atom_id res chain seq x y z
N MET A 1 -13.62 -12.59 17.49
CA MET A 1 -13.98 -11.48 16.59
C MET A 1 -12.70 -11.05 15.93
N ASN A 2 -12.60 -11.23 14.61
CA ASN A 2 -11.42 -10.79 13.87
C ASN A 2 -11.58 -9.29 13.61
N GLN A 3 -10.85 -8.44 14.32
CA GLN A 3 -10.93 -6.99 14.17
C GLN A 3 -10.06 -6.54 12.99
N PRO A 4 -10.43 -5.47 12.28
CA PRO A 4 -9.59 -4.91 11.23
C PRO A 4 -8.28 -4.34 11.82
N ILE A 5 -7.22 -4.37 11.01
CA ILE A 5 -5.93 -3.78 11.37
C ILE A 5 -6.09 -2.25 11.34
N PRO A 6 -5.80 -1.53 12.44
CA PRO A 6 -5.70 -0.08 12.41
C PRO A 6 -4.36 0.31 11.78
N PHE A 7 -4.38 1.25 10.83
CA PHE A 7 -3.19 1.82 10.22
C PHE A 7 -3.02 3.27 10.65
N ALA A 8 -1.79 3.64 11.02
CA ALA A 8 -1.37 5.00 11.28
C ALA A 8 -0.93 5.70 9.99
N ASP A 9 -0.40 4.94 9.03
CA ASP A 9 0.06 5.44 7.74
C ASP A 9 -0.79 4.87 6.59
N ALA A 10 -1.31 5.76 5.74
CA ALA A 10 -2.16 5.36 4.62
C ALA A 10 -1.38 4.62 3.52
N ASN A 11 -0.13 4.99 3.28
CA ASN A 11 0.69 4.38 2.24
C ASN A 11 1.29 3.04 2.71
N PHE A 12 1.57 2.88 4.00
CA PHE A 12 1.86 1.56 4.57
C PHE A 12 0.66 0.62 4.36
N LYS A 13 -0.56 1.11 4.61
CA LYS A 13 -1.78 0.36 4.33
C LYS A 13 -1.88 -0.05 2.86
N LEU A 14 -1.59 0.86 1.92
CA LEU A 14 -1.58 0.53 0.49
C LEU A 14 -0.59 -0.59 0.17
N ALA A 15 0.63 -0.54 0.71
CA ALA A 15 1.63 -1.57 0.49
C ALA A 15 1.19 -2.95 1.02
N VAL A 16 0.50 -2.99 2.17
CA VAL A 16 -0.11 -4.23 2.69
C VAL A 16 -1.26 -4.71 1.83
N VAL A 17 -2.10 -3.79 1.34
CA VAL A 17 -3.21 -4.14 0.44
C VAL A 17 -2.68 -4.68 -0.89
N GLN A 18 -1.59 -4.12 -1.45
CA GLN A 18 -0.93 -4.66 -2.64
C GLN A 18 -0.60 -6.14 -2.44
N GLU A 19 0.09 -6.46 -1.35
CA GLU A 19 0.53 -7.82 -1.06
C GLU A 19 -0.67 -8.77 -0.89
N LEU A 20 -1.69 -8.38 -0.13
CA LEU A 20 -2.86 -9.25 0.10
C LEU A 20 -3.78 -9.37 -1.11
N MET A 21 -4.03 -8.28 -1.83
CA MET A 21 -5.04 -8.19 -2.88
C MET A 21 -4.50 -8.69 -4.22
N TYR A 22 -3.30 -8.26 -4.60
CA TYR A 22 -2.80 -8.49 -5.96
C TYR A 22 -1.75 -9.60 -6.03
N ASN A 23 -0.92 -9.76 -4.99
CA ASN A 23 0.12 -10.79 -4.96
C ASN A 23 -0.39 -12.13 -4.39
N GLN A 24 -1.16 -12.10 -3.30
CA GLN A 24 -1.65 -13.32 -2.62
C GLN A 24 -3.09 -13.70 -2.96
N ASP A 25 -3.86 -12.84 -3.64
CA ASP A 25 -5.29 -13.01 -3.94
C ASP A 25 -6.15 -13.34 -2.70
N LEU A 26 -5.81 -12.78 -1.54
CA LEU A 26 -6.50 -12.96 -0.25
C LEU A 26 -7.57 -11.88 0.02
N LEU A 27 -7.55 -10.79 -0.76
CA LEU A 27 -8.61 -9.78 -0.79
C LEU A 27 -9.22 -9.74 -2.20
N PRO A 28 -10.51 -9.37 -2.34
CA PRO A 28 -11.10 -9.16 -3.66
C PRO A 28 -10.32 -8.09 -4.43
N ARG A 29 -9.93 -8.40 -5.68
CA ARG A 29 -9.22 -7.44 -6.53
C ARG A 29 -10.11 -6.23 -6.81
N PHE A 30 -9.52 -5.06 -6.77
CA PHE A 30 -10.12 -3.81 -7.22
C PHE A 30 -9.68 -3.55 -8.65
N ASP A 31 -10.60 -3.04 -9.48
CA ASP A 31 -10.33 -2.53 -10.82
C ASP A 31 -11.04 -1.18 -10.94
N LEU A 32 -10.27 -0.13 -11.19
CA LEU A 32 -10.75 1.25 -11.25
C LEU A 32 -11.79 1.45 -12.35
N ARG A 33 -11.64 0.77 -13.49
CA ARG A 33 -12.56 0.92 -14.63
C ARG A 33 -13.92 0.31 -14.29
N GLU A 34 -13.91 -0.90 -13.76
CA GLU A 34 -15.13 -1.56 -13.30
C GLU A 34 -15.81 -0.75 -12.18
N TYR A 35 -15.02 -0.30 -11.20
CA TYR A 35 -15.53 0.51 -10.10
C TYR A 35 -16.13 1.85 -10.57
N ALA A 36 -15.50 2.53 -11.54
CA ALA A 36 -16.02 3.76 -12.14
C ALA A 36 -17.37 3.53 -12.83
N VAL A 37 -17.52 2.43 -13.56
CA VAL A 37 -18.79 2.03 -14.20
C VAL A 37 -19.87 1.75 -13.15
N GLU A 38 -19.53 1.00 -12.10
CA GLU A 38 -20.48 0.63 -11.04
C GLU A 38 -20.96 1.84 -10.22
N GLN A 39 -20.06 2.75 -9.90
CA GLN A 39 -20.37 3.95 -9.11
C GLN A 39 -20.88 5.11 -9.96
N GLY A 40 -20.73 5.04 -11.29
CA GLY A 40 -21.22 6.05 -12.22
C GLY A 40 -20.40 7.34 -12.25
N PHE A 41 -19.08 7.25 -12.08
CA PHE A 41 -18.16 8.39 -12.23
C PHE A 41 -17.21 8.20 -13.41
N THR A 42 -16.56 9.28 -13.82
CA THR A 42 -15.50 9.28 -14.82
C THR A 42 -14.26 9.94 -14.24
N TYR A 43 -13.09 9.50 -14.65
CA TYR A 43 -11.81 10.08 -14.26
C TYR A 43 -11.00 10.41 -15.51
N ASP A 44 -10.02 11.31 -15.37
CA ASP A 44 -9.08 11.64 -16.45
C ASP A 44 -8.00 10.55 -16.55
N ASP A 45 -8.11 9.70 -17.56
CA ASP A 45 -7.18 8.60 -17.81
C ASP A 45 -5.85 9.04 -18.41
N GLY A 46 -5.63 10.34 -18.61
CA GLY A 46 -4.34 10.94 -18.97
C GLY A 46 -3.65 11.67 -17.81
N SER A 47 -4.30 11.79 -16.65
CA SER A 47 -3.72 12.44 -15.47
C SER A 47 -2.71 11.53 -14.78
N VAL A 48 -1.67 12.15 -14.22
CA VAL A 48 -0.70 11.52 -13.30
C VAL A 48 -1.16 11.60 -11.84
N GLU A 49 -2.18 12.40 -11.56
CA GLU A 49 -2.75 12.56 -10.22
C GLU A 49 -3.64 11.38 -9.84
N ALA A 50 -3.78 11.15 -8.52
CA ALA A 50 -4.67 10.13 -8.00
C ALA A 50 -6.15 10.44 -8.29
N VAL A 51 -6.90 9.38 -8.60
CA VAL A 51 -8.36 9.40 -8.70
C VAL A 51 -8.95 9.41 -7.28
N PRO A 52 -9.66 10.49 -6.87
CA PRO A 52 -10.14 10.63 -5.49
C PRO A 52 -11.03 9.49 -5.01
N GLU A 53 -11.86 8.93 -5.90
CA GLU A 53 -12.75 7.82 -5.62
C GLU A 53 -11.99 6.52 -5.32
N ALA A 54 -10.85 6.29 -5.98
CA ALA A 54 -9.98 5.15 -5.71
C ALA A 54 -9.27 5.31 -4.36
N LEU A 55 -8.71 6.51 -4.09
CA LEU A 55 -8.14 6.83 -2.78
C LEU A 55 -9.16 6.64 -1.64
N ALA A 56 -10.40 7.11 -1.84
CA ALA A 56 -11.47 6.95 -0.86
C ALA A 56 -11.83 5.48 -0.63
N TYR A 57 -11.87 4.67 -1.70
CA TYR A 57 -12.09 3.22 -1.61
C TYR A 57 -11.02 2.55 -0.74
N PHE A 58 -9.73 2.74 -1.06
CA PHE A 58 -8.65 2.11 -0.28
C PHE A 58 -8.53 2.71 1.13
N GLY A 59 -8.86 3.99 1.31
CA GLY A 59 -8.97 4.61 2.63
C GLY A 59 -10.01 3.93 3.51
N ALA A 60 -11.17 3.61 2.95
CA ALA A 60 -12.26 2.92 3.67
C ALA A 60 -12.10 1.40 3.78
N LEU A 61 -11.27 0.78 2.93
CA LEU A 61 -11.09 -0.67 2.90
C LEU A 61 -10.56 -1.21 4.24
N GLU A 62 -11.33 -2.07 4.89
CA GLU A 62 -10.89 -2.73 6.13
C GLU A 62 -10.04 -3.96 5.82
N VAL A 63 -8.81 -4.00 6.34
CA VAL A 63 -7.93 -5.18 6.22
C VAL A 63 -8.15 -6.11 7.41
N PRO A 64 -8.59 -7.37 7.23
CA PRO A 64 -8.83 -8.29 8.34
C PRO A 64 -7.55 -8.63 9.13
N GLY A 65 -7.59 -8.54 10.45
CA GLY A 65 -6.44 -8.79 11.34
C GLY A 65 -5.82 -10.19 11.20
N GLU A 66 -6.63 -11.21 10.93
CA GLU A 66 -6.16 -12.59 10.69
C GLU A 66 -5.20 -12.74 9.51
N LEU A 67 -5.22 -11.79 8.57
CA LEU A 67 -4.30 -11.79 7.42
C LEU A 67 -2.94 -11.17 7.75
N ALA A 68 -2.78 -10.50 8.90
CA ALA A 68 -1.52 -9.83 9.23
C ALA A 68 -0.33 -10.80 9.29
N GLY A 69 -0.56 -12.04 9.74
CA GLY A 69 0.47 -13.09 9.76
C GLY A 69 0.84 -13.64 8.38
N LYS A 70 0.13 -13.25 7.32
CA LYS A 70 0.42 -13.63 5.92
C LYS A 70 1.42 -12.70 5.25
N ILE A 71 1.65 -11.52 5.82
CA ILE A 71 2.64 -10.57 5.33
C ILE A 71 4.01 -11.01 5.84
N THR A 72 4.88 -11.42 4.91
CA THR A 72 6.28 -11.75 5.20
C THR A 72 7.26 -10.78 4.56
N GLY A 73 6.85 -10.10 3.51
CA GLY A 73 7.61 -9.07 2.82
C GLY A 73 6.67 -7.98 2.32
N ILE A 74 7.21 -6.78 2.16
CA ILE A 74 6.57 -5.67 1.43
C ILE A 74 7.55 -5.25 0.34
N GLU A 75 7.06 -5.14 -0.90
CA GLU A 75 7.85 -4.68 -2.04
C GLU A 75 7.09 -3.53 -2.70
N MET A 76 7.52 -2.29 -2.43
CA MET A 76 7.03 -1.12 -3.16
C MET A 76 7.77 -1.00 -4.48
N ASP A 77 7.01 -0.90 -5.57
CA ASP A 77 7.49 -0.66 -6.93
C ASP A 77 6.50 0.25 -7.65
N GLY A 78 7.01 1.14 -8.52
CA GLY A 78 6.16 2.08 -9.26
C GLY A 78 5.13 1.41 -10.17
N GLY A 79 5.41 0.18 -10.61
CA GLY A 79 4.52 -0.65 -11.41
C GLY A 79 3.54 -1.51 -10.62
N ASN A 80 3.53 -1.43 -9.27
CA ASN A 80 2.56 -2.16 -8.46
C ASN A 80 1.13 -1.77 -8.82
N GLU A 81 0.26 -2.77 -8.98
CA GLU A 81 -1.12 -2.58 -9.43
C GLU A 81 -1.87 -1.58 -8.57
N ILE A 82 -1.73 -1.61 -7.24
CA ILE A 82 -2.48 -0.70 -6.37
C ILE A 82 -2.22 0.78 -6.70
N TYR A 83 -0.99 1.15 -7.06
CA TYR A 83 -0.64 2.52 -7.37
C TYR A 83 -1.23 2.92 -8.72
N LEU A 84 -1.22 2.02 -9.70
CA LEU A 84 -1.82 2.24 -11.02
C LEU A 84 -3.36 2.20 -10.98
N GLU A 85 -3.96 1.51 -10.02
CA GLU A 85 -5.41 1.56 -9.78
C GLU A 85 -5.83 2.87 -9.08
N ILE A 86 -4.91 3.54 -8.39
CA ILE A 86 -5.16 4.84 -7.76
C ILE A 86 -4.84 5.99 -8.71
N ALA A 87 -3.70 5.93 -9.38
CA ALA A 87 -3.15 6.95 -10.27
C ALA A 87 -2.63 6.26 -11.55
N PRO A 88 -3.48 6.07 -12.57
CA PRO A 88 -3.18 5.22 -13.72
C PRO A 88 -1.95 5.58 -14.55
N ASN A 89 -1.55 6.85 -14.55
CA ASN A 89 -0.33 7.32 -15.22
C ASN A 89 0.69 7.88 -14.25
N TRP A 90 0.65 7.46 -12.98
CA TRP A 90 1.66 7.89 -12.01
C TRP A 90 3.06 7.59 -12.55
N ASP A 91 3.93 8.59 -12.55
CA ASP A 91 5.27 8.53 -13.13
C ASP A 91 6.35 8.24 -12.09
N GLY A 92 5.99 8.22 -10.81
CA GLY A 92 6.93 7.97 -9.72
C GLY A 92 7.82 9.16 -9.36
N GLU A 93 7.59 10.35 -9.94
CA GLU A 93 8.44 11.53 -9.72
C GLU A 93 8.05 12.35 -8.48
N ASP A 94 6.99 11.96 -7.77
CA ASP A 94 6.52 12.59 -6.54
C ASP A 94 6.48 11.61 -5.35
N GLY A 95 6.20 12.15 -4.15
CA GLY A 95 6.08 11.39 -2.92
C GLY A 95 4.66 10.91 -2.61
N LEU A 96 3.79 10.76 -3.63
CA LEU A 96 2.37 10.44 -3.43
C LEU A 96 2.16 9.17 -2.59
N PHE A 97 3.04 8.17 -2.76
CA PHE A 97 2.96 6.87 -2.09
C PHE A 97 4.07 6.63 -1.06
N ASP A 98 4.78 7.68 -0.63
CA ASP A 98 5.84 7.57 0.38
C ASP A 98 5.28 7.11 1.74
N VAL A 99 6.02 6.23 2.42
CA VAL A 99 5.69 5.77 3.77
C VAL A 99 6.54 6.51 4.77
N ASP A 100 5.90 7.24 5.69
CA ASP A 100 6.58 8.10 6.67
C ASP A 100 6.46 7.58 8.10
N GLU A 101 5.41 6.81 8.42
CA GLU A 101 5.18 6.25 9.76
C GLU A 101 5.22 4.71 9.76
N PHE A 102 5.96 4.15 10.73
CA PHE A 102 6.25 2.72 10.83
C PHE A 102 5.70 2.07 12.10
N ALA A 103 4.87 2.78 12.87
CA ALA A 103 4.18 2.23 14.04
C ALA A 103 3.33 0.99 13.71
N ASP A 104 2.88 0.86 12.47
CA ASP A 104 2.03 -0.24 12.00
C ASP A 104 2.74 -1.61 11.95
N LEU A 105 4.07 -1.63 11.94
CA LEU A 105 4.88 -2.86 12.00
C LEU A 105 4.50 -3.79 13.15
N ARG A 106 4.00 -3.23 14.26
CA ARG A 106 3.53 -3.99 15.42
C ARG A 106 2.43 -5.01 15.08
N HIS A 107 1.73 -4.80 13.95
CA HIS A 107 0.65 -5.66 13.49
C HIS A 107 1.15 -6.87 12.69
N PHE A 108 2.38 -6.85 12.17
CA PHE A 108 2.89 -7.84 11.21
C PHE A 108 4.02 -8.68 11.81
N PRO A 109 3.71 -9.68 12.66
CA PRO A 109 4.72 -10.43 13.42
C PRO A 109 5.65 -11.30 12.55
N ASN A 110 5.28 -11.55 11.29
CA ASN A 110 6.01 -12.40 10.36
C ASN A 110 6.74 -11.61 9.27
N LEU A 111 6.66 -10.27 9.27
CA LEU A 111 7.33 -9.40 8.32
C LEU A 111 8.85 -9.46 8.50
N LYS A 112 9.57 -9.71 7.42
CA LYS A 112 11.02 -9.92 7.41
C LYS A 112 11.75 -9.01 6.43
N SER A 113 11.11 -8.57 5.37
CA SER A 113 11.72 -7.70 4.37
C SER A 113 10.81 -6.56 3.96
N MET A 114 11.40 -5.42 3.61
CA MET A 114 10.70 -4.24 3.11
C MET A 114 11.56 -3.53 2.05
N THR A 115 11.06 -3.42 0.84
CA THR A 115 11.55 -2.45 -0.16
C THR A 115 10.59 -1.27 -0.18
N LEU A 116 11.11 -0.06 0.01
CA LEU A 116 10.32 1.17 0.17
C LEU A 116 10.76 2.24 -0.83
N PHE A 117 9.86 3.13 -1.24
CA PHE A 117 10.28 4.31 -2.02
C PHE A 117 11.24 5.20 -1.22
N TYR A 118 12.25 5.74 -1.91
CA TYR A 118 13.28 6.54 -1.28
C TYR A 118 12.76 7.89 -0.79
N THR A 119 12.69 8.05 0.53
CA THR A 119 12.33 9.34 1.18
C THR A 119 13.55 10.10 1.73
N GLY A 120 14.74 9.51 1.66
CA GLY A 120 15.96 10.03 2.27
C GLY A 120 16.01 9.94 3.80
N ASN A 121 15.03 9.27 4.43
CA ASN A 121 14.97 9.10 5.88
C ASN A 121 15.79 7.90 6.35
N GLU A 122 17.12 8.01 6.30
CA GLU A 122 18.03 6.92 6.69
C GLU A 122 17.84 6.44 8.14
N GLU A 123 17.42 7.32 9.06
CA GLU A 123 17.10 6.92 10.44
C GLU A 123 15.94 5.95 10.50
N ALA A 124 14.91 6.13 9.65
CA ALA A 124 13.80 5.19 9.57
C ALA A 124 14.26 3.82 9.05
N LEU A 125 15.09 3.79 8.00
CA LEU A 125 15.63 2.54 7.45
C LEU A 125 16.45 1.76 8.49
N GLU A 126 17.32 2.43 9.22
CA GLU A 126 18.10 1.81 10.29
C GLU A 126 17.22 1.35 11.46
N ALA A 127 16.13 2.07 11.77
CA ALA A 127 15.16 1.62 12.78
C ALA A 127 14.40 0.35 12.36
N LEU A 128 14.14 0.16 11.06
CA LEU A 128 13.59 -1.10 10.52
C LEU A 128 14.59 -2.24 10.67
N ARG A 129 15.84 -2.00 10.26
CA ARG A 129 16.93 -2.99 10.36
C ARG A 129 17.21 -3.41 11.79
N ALA A 130 17.19 -2.47 12.74
CA ALA A 130 17.34 -2.76 14.16
C ALA A 130 16.23 -3.66 14.74
N ARG A 131 15.06 -3.72 14.08
CA ARG A 131 13.95 -4.63 14.41
C ARG A 131 14.06 -6.00 13.73
N GLY A 132 15.14 -6.25 12.99
CA GLY A 132 15.38 -7.51 12.28
C GLY A 132 14.67 -7.61 10.93
N ILE A 133 14.28 -6.47 10.34
CA ILE A 133 13.71 -6.38 9.00
C ILE A 133 14.83 -6.07 8.01
N GLU A 134 14.97 -6.87 6.96
CA GLU A 134 15.79 -6.56 5.79
C GLU A 134 15.12 -5.41 5.02
N ALA A 135 15.56 -4.18 5.26
CA ALA A 135 14.95 -2.99 4.69
C ALA A 135 15.90 -2.28 3.73
N ASP A 136 15.40 -1.93 2.55
CA ASP A 136 16.13 -1.21 1.51
C ASP A 136 15.23 -0.16 0.83
N TRP A 137 15.86 0.90 0.30
CA TRP A 137 15.20 1.86 -0.57
C TRP A 137 15.21 1.36 -2.02
N LEU A 138 14.13 1.64 -2.75
CA LEU A 138 14.03 1.50 -4.20
C LEU A 138 14.72 2.68 -4.92
#